data_AF-A0A0J5GPF7-F1
#
_entry.id   AF-A0A0J5GPF7-F1
#
_cell.length_a   1.000
_cell.length_b   1.000
_cell.length_c   1.000
_cell.angle_alpha   90.00
_cell.angle_beta   90.00
_cell.angle_gamma   90.00
#
_symmetry.space_group_name_H-M   'P 1'
#
loop_
_entity.id
_entity.type
_entity.pdbx_description
1 polymer ?
#
loop_
_entity_poly.entity_id
_entity_poly.type
_entity_poly.pdbx_seq_one_letter_code
_entity_poly.pdbx_strand_id
1 'polypeptide(L)' 'MRQPQEAEFTVNDVDRCEVPFCAQTNDVAPLFSAEAYHAITDSINKVNLVDYRGKWTVLLFYSSDFTFV' A
#
# COMPACT_ATOMS: atom_id res chain seq x y z
N MET A 1 -5.81 -20.89 -45.89
CA MET A 1 -5.73 -19.65 -45.10
C MET A 1 -6.01 -20.02 -43.65
N ARG A 2 -4.98 -20.13 -42.79
CA ARG A 2 -5.18 -20.34 -41.34
C ARG A 2 -5.09 -18.96 -40.68
N GLN A 3 -6.12 -18.57 -39.95
CA GLN A 3 -6.11 -17.36 -39.12
C GLN A 3 -5.05 -17.52 -38.03
N PRO A 4 -4.32 -16.45 -37.65
CA PRO A 4 -3.44 -16.49 -36.49
C PRO A 4 -4.33 -16.57 -35.24
N GLN A 5 -4.09 -17.59 -34.43
CA GLN A 5 -4.74 -17.77 -33.15
C GLN A 5 -4.15 -16.73 -32.20
N GLU A 6 -4.95 -15.72 -31.86
CA GLU A 6 -4.62 -14.67 -30.89
C GLU A 6 -4.32 -15.35 -29.55
N ALA A 7 -3.09 -15.20 -29.06
CA ALA A 7 -2.68 -15.82 -27.80
C ALA A 7 -3.48 -15.20 -26.66
N GLU A 8 -4.38 -15.99 -26.08
CA GLU A 8 -5.21 -15.61 -24.95
C GLU A 8 -4.29 -15.31 -23.75
N PHE A 9 -4.14 -14.03 -23.40
CA PHE A 9 -3.39 -13.58 -22.23
C PHE A 9 -4.23 -13.85 -20.99
N THR A 10 -3.85 -14.88 -20.22
CA THR A 10 -4.61 -15.30 -19.05
C THR A 10 -4.16 -14.56 -17.81
N VAL A 11 -5.02 -14.48 -16.79
CA VAL A 11 -4.65 -13.92 -15.46
C VAL A 11 -3.45 -14.62 -14.81
N ASN A 12 -3.10 -15.83 -15.27
CA ASN A 12 -1.93 -16.58 -14.79
C ASN A 12 -0.62 -16.15 -15.48
N ASP A 13 -0.68 -15.39 -16.57
CA ASP A 13 0.48 -14.86 -17.31
C ASP A 13 0.92 -13.48 -16.80
N VAL A 14 0.12 -12.86 -15.92
CA VAL A 14 0.52 -11.70 -15.14
C VAL A 14 1.44 -12.23 -14.03
N ASP A 15 2.72 -11.89 -14.10
CA ASP A 15 3.74 -12.25 -13.11
C ASP A 15 3.19 -12.24 -11.69
N ARG A 16 3.47 -13.31 -10.93
CA ARG A 16 3.18 -13.37 -9.49
C ARG A 16 3.93 -12.22 -8.82
N CYS A 17 3.25 -11.10 -8.60
CA CYS A 17 3.81 -9.94 -7.93
C CYS A 17 4.44 -10.37 -6.60
N GLU A 18 5.75 -10.26 -6.50
CA GLU A 18 6.43 -10.42 -5.21
C GLU A 18 6.28 -9.11 -4.42
N VAL A 19 5.80 -9.23 -3.17
CA VAL A 19 5.74 -8.11 -2.22
C VAL A 19 7.12 -7.45 -2.11
N PRO A 20 7.18 -6.10 -1.98
CA PRO A 20 6.12 -5.22 -1.48
C PRO A 20 5.30 -4.50 -2.56
N PHE A 21 5.54 -4.74 -3.84
CA PHE A 21 5.07 -3.83 -4.90
C PHE A 21 3.61 -4.05 -5.36
N CYS A 22 2.91 -5.09 -4.88
CA CYS A 22 1.49 -5.31 -5.16
C CYS A 22 0.77 -5.83 -3.91
N ALA A 23 0.06 -4.95 -3.18
CA ALA A 23 -0.82 -5.35 -2.09
C ALA A 23 -2.21 -5.69 -2.65
N GLN A 24 -2.70 -6.92 -2.42
CA GLN A 24 -4.05 -7.34 -2.76
C GLN A 24 -5.01 -7.19 -1.57
N THR A 25 -6.32 -7.24 -1.84
CA THR A 25 -7.36 -7.05 -0.80
C THR A 25 -7.36 -8.11 0.30
N ASN A 26 -6.87 -9.30 0.01
CA ASN A 26 -6.79 -10.42 0.95
C ASN A 26 -5.42 -10.53 1.64
N ASP A 27 -4.46 -9.67 1.27
CA ASP A 27 -3.13 -9.71 1.86
C ASP A 27 -3.15 -9.05 3.24
N VAL A 28 -2.24 -9.51 4.09
CA VAL A 28 -1.92 -8.77 5.31
C VAL A 28 -1.25 -7.47 4.90
N ALA A 29 -1.79 -6.35 5.39
CA ALA A 29 -1.21 -5.04 5.14
C ALA A 29 0.31 -5.04 5.49
N PRO A 30 1.19 -4.60 4.57
CA PRO A 30 2.62 -4.52 4.83
C PRO A 30 2.93 -3.65 6.05
N LEU A 31 3.78 -4.13 6.94
CA LEU A 31 4.18 -3.35 8.10
C LEU A 31 5.00 -2.13 7.63
N PHE A 32 4.65 -0.96 8.18
CA PHE A 32 5.46 0.24 8.03
C PHE A 32 5.61 0.94 9.38
N SER A 33 6.66 1.75 9.46
CA SER A 33 6.84 2.75 10.48
C SER A 33 7.16 4.08 9.81
N ALA A 34 6.60 5.16 10.34
CA ALA A 34 6.85 6.52 9.85
C ALA A 34 6.96 7.49 11.01
N GLU A 35 7.57 8.64 10.76
CA GLU A 35 7.49 9.78 11.65
C GLU A 35 6.21 10.56 11.37
N ALA A 36 5.52 10.97 12.43
CA ALA A 36 4.29 11.75 12.34
C ALA A 36 4.31 12.88 13.36
N TYR A 37 3.82 14.04 12.95
CA TYR A 37 3.65 15.19 13.84
C TYR A 37 2.41 15.02 14.71
N HIS A 38 2.57 15.24 16.01
CA HIS A 38 1.49 15.21 16.99
C HIS A 38 1.17 16.63 17.48
N ALA A 39 0.14 17.22 16.90
CA ALA A 39 -0.21 18.65 17.09
C ALA A 39 -0.50 19.05 18.55
N ILE A 40 -0.97 18.13 19.39
CA ILE A 40 -1.28 18.45 20.80
C ILE A 40 0.00 18.58 21.64
N THR A 41 1.03 17.79 21.33
CA THR A 41 2.30 17.77 22.09
C THR A 41 3.41 18.54 21.38
N ASP A 42 3.14 19.07 20.19
CA ASP A 42 4.11 19.73 19.32
C ASP A 42 5.39 18.90 19.13
N SER A 43 5.23 17.60 18.86
CA SER A 43 6.34 16.65 18.77
C SER A 43 6.24 15.73 17.57
N ILE A 44 7.39 15.26 17.09
CA ILE A 44 7.47 14.17 16.12
C ILE A 44 7.51 12.85 16.86
N ASN A 45 6.54 11.99 16.60
CA ASN A 45 6.43 10.66 17.18
C ASN A 45 6.55 9.60 16.09
N LYS A 46 7.12 8.44 16.44
CA LYS A 46 7.13 7.28 15.54
C LYS A 46 5.79 6.57 15.61
N VAL A 47 5.14 6.37 14.47
CA VAL A 47 3.94 5.55 14.33
C VAL A 47 4.29 4.21 13.69
N ASN A 48 3.73 3.12 14.20
CA ASN A 48 3.87 1.79 13.59
C ASN A 48 2.47 1.26 13.25
N LEU A 49 2.31 0.68 12.05
CA LEU A 49 1.03 0.10 11.64
C LEU A 49 0.54 -1.00 12.60
N VAL A 50 1.47 -1.74 13.23
CA VAL A 50 1.15 -2.82 14.16
C VAL A 50 0.36 -2.34 15.39
N ASP A 51 0.56 -1.09 15.81
CA ASP A 51 -0.11 -0.50 16.98
C ASP A 51 -1.61 -0.27 16.76
N TYR A 52 -2.07 -0.39 15.50
CA TYR A 52 -3.47 -0.23 15.08
C TYR A 52 -4.21 -1.55 14.82
N ARG A 53 -3.61 -2.70 15.15
CA ARG A 53 -4.27 -4.01 15.04
C ARG A 53 -5.63 -4.01 15.77
N GLY A 54 -6.66 -4.55 15.12
CA GLY A 54 -8.03 -4.58 15.63
C GLY A 54 -8.82 -3.28 15.44
N LYS A 55 -8.23 -2.24 14.82
CA LYS A 55 -8.90 -1.00 14.44
C LYS A 55 -8.98 -0.88 12.92
N TRP A 56 -10.05 -0.28 12.42
CA TRP A 56 -10.11 0.16 11.03
C TRP A 56 -9.08 1.27 10.82
N THR A 57 -8.18 1.08 9.85
CA THR A 57 -7.09 1.99 9.54
C THR A 57 -7.15 2.33 8.06
N VAL A 58 -7.06 3.61 7.72
CA VAL A 58 -7.06 4.12 6.34
C VAL A 58 -5.71 4.77 6.08
N LEU A 59 -5.05 4.40 4.99
CA LEU A 59 -3.78 5.00 4.54
C LEU A 59 -4.06 5.85 3.31
N LEU A 60 -3.65 7.12 3.36
CA LEU A 60 -3.79 8.07 2.26
C LEU A 60 -2.38 8.42 1.76
N PHE A 61 -2.12 8.13 0.48
CA PHE A 61 -0.84 8.44 -0.16
C PHE A 61 -0.99 9.70 -1.00
N TYR A 62 -0.12 10.68 -0.75
CA TYR A 62 -0.07 11.94 -1.49
C TYR A 62 1.32 12.12 -2.09
N SER A 63 1.41 12.73 -3.27
CA SER A 63 2.68 12.92 -3.99
C SER A 63 3.55 14.03 -3.41
N SER A 64 2.98 14.91 -2.57
CA SER A 64 3.67 16.06 -1.96
C SER A 64 3.50 16.05 -0.44
N ASP A 65 4.38 16.77 0.24
CA ASP A 65 4.25 17.08 1.67
C ASP A 65 3.07 18.03 1.92
N PHE A 66 2.21 17.67 2.88
CA PHE A 66 1.30 18.65 3.46
C PHE A 66 2.12 19.51 4.43
N THR A 67 2.55 20.67 3.97
CA THR A 67 2.96 21.73 4.88
C THR A 67 1.69 22.30 5.53
N PHE A 68 1.67 22.35 6.86
CA PHE A 68 0.52 22.77 7.65
C PHE A 68 0.02 24.17 7.23
N VAL A 69 -1.29 24.31 7.04
CA VAL A 69 -2.02 25.60 7.03
C VAL A 69 -2.43 25.98 8.45
#